data_AF-A0A2R4MF62-F1
#
_entry.id   AF-A0A2R4MF62-F1
#
_cell.length_a   1.000
_cell.length_b   1.000
_cell.length_c   1.000
_cell.angle_alpha   90.00
_cell.angle_beta   90.00
_cell.angle_gamma   90.00
#
_symmetry.space_group_name_H-M   'P 1'
#
loop_
_entity.id
_entity.type
_entity.pdbx_description
1 polymer ?
#
loop_
_entity_poly.entity_id
_entity_poly.type
_entity_poly.pdbx_seq_one_letter_code
_entity_poly.pdbx_strand_id
1 'polypeptide(L)'
;MISFYYPAKIVRRTTYVLETCPPEQYPKLYESTFYAEPEAVIRRTLTRFKLMNMAIGNLGIALLIAMAITYYSPHEIKQNGHILFVLLFAILQMLPCFYIEFATWRWHAHVRATVQPSKRTADLRPRRLFDFISPIWVGLAGVLLITWFVLYLTINNDGTPWQWNHYLTMIIFPIQMLFAFKIYRAINGKKSDPHQSYQDQIRNIQAVVQVNIFASIGMSLFLIIMELVNLYRLDMYEPLFLSGYVQFMVIFGIGQLMRTYSIKSIDFDVYKAETA
;
A
#
# COMPACT_ATOMS: atom_id res chain seq x y z
N MET A 1 -12.11 12.27 4.70
CA MET A 1 -11.59 10.97 5.15
C MET A 1 -11.07 10.17 3.97
N ILE A 2 -9.81 9.75 4.06
CA ILE A 2 -9.10 8.91 3.07
C ILE A 2 -9.89 7.63 2.76
N SER A 3 -10.61 7.13 3.76
CA SER A 3 -11.52 5.97 3.74
C SER A 3 -12.75 6.11 2.84
N PHE A 4 -13.04 7.28 2.27
CA PHE A 4 -14.13 7.46 1.30
C PHE A 4 -13.61 7.81 -0.10
N TYR A 5 -12.62 8.69 -0.20
CA TYR A 5 -12.13 9.16 -1.51
C TYR A 5 -11.44 8.06 -2.32
N TYR A 6 -10.46 7.36 -1.72
CA TYR A 6 -9.70 6.33 -2.43
C TYR A 6 -10.54 5.08 -2.72
N PRO A 7 -11.35 4.57 -1.77
CA PRO A 7 -12.26 3.46 -2.06
C PRO A 7 -13.24 3.77 -3.18
N ALA A 8 -13.84 4.97 -3.20
CA ALA A 8 -14.72 5.39 -4.29
C ALA A 8 -13.98 5.42 -5.65
N LYS A 9 -12.73 5.89 -5.66
CA LYS A 9 -11.92 5.95 -6.87
C LYS A 9 -11.51 4.55 -7.38
N ILE A 10 -11.18 3.61 -6.48
CA ILE A 10 -10.91 2.21 -6.81
C ILE A 10 -12.15 1.55 -7.40
N VAL A 11 -13.31 1.71 -6.75
CA VAL A 11 -14.58 1.18 -7.25
C VAL A 11 -14.87 1.73 -8.64
N ARG A 12 -14.83 3.06 -8.82
CA ARG A 12 -15.12 3.69 -10.11
C ARG A 12 -14.19 3.17 -11.21
N ARG A 13 -12.92 2.98 -10.88
CA ARG A 13 -11.92 2.40 -11.77
C ARG A 13 -12.28 0.97 -12.19
N THR A 14 -12.58 0.10 -11.24
CA THR A 14 -12.91 -1.30 -11.55
C THR A 14 -14.22 -1.42 -12.30
N THR A 15 -15.25 -0.64 -11.91
CA THR A 15 -16.54 -0.61 -12.61
C THR A 15 -16.38 -0.13 -14.05
N TYR A 16 -15.58 0.91 -14.30
CA TYR A 16 -15.28 1.38 -15.65
C TYR A 16 -14.65 0.28 -16.53
N VAL A 17 -13.73 -0.53 -15.98
CA VAL A 17 -13.12 -1.65 -16.71
C VAL A 17 -14.15 -2.73 -17.02
N LEU A 18 -15.04 -3.07 -16.08
CA LEU A 18 -16.12 -4.04 -16.33
C LEU A 18 -17.06 -3.58 -17.45
N GLU A 19 -17.40 -2.29 -17.47
CA GLU A 19 -18.31 -1.71 -18.46
C GLU A 19 -17.67 -1.55 -19.85
N THR A 20 -16.37 -1.21 -19.90
CA THR A 20 -15.65 -0.95 -21.16
C THR A 20 -15.04 -2.23 -21.75
N CYS A 21 -14.71 -3.20 -20.91
CA CYS A 21 -14.05 -4.45 -21.30
C CYS A 21 -14.89 -5.65 -20.84
N PRO A 22 -16.04 -5.91 -21.50
CA PRO A 22 -16.92 -7.00 -21.10
C PRO A 22 -16.28 -8.37 -21.38
N PRO A 23 -16.65 -9.43 -20.63
CA PRO A 23 -16.07 -10.76 -20.78
C PRO A 23 -16.20 -11.35 -22.18
N GLU A 24 -17.24 -10.99 -22.91
CA GLU A 24 -17.48 -11.45 -24.29
C GLU A 24 -16.40 -10.95 -25.27
N GLN A 25 -15.93 -9.70 -25.09
CA GLN A 25 -14.94 -9.08 -25.98
C GLN A 25 -13.51 -9.28 -25.48
N TYR A 26 -13.33 -9.42 -24.16
CA TYR A 26 -12.02 -9.53 -23.50
C TYR A 26 -11.92 -10.81 -22.65
N PRO A 27 -12.08 -12.02 -23.22
CA PRO A 27 -12.16 -13.26 -22.46
C PRO A 27 -10.91 -13.55 -21.64
N LYS A 28 -9.72 -13.17 -22.12
CA LYS A 28 -8.44 -13.40 -21.43
C LYS A 28 -8.33 -12.61 -20.12
N LEU A 29 -9.07 -11.49 -19.99
CA LEU A 29 -9.11 -10.71 -18.74
C LEU A 29 -9.84 -11.46 -17.62
N TYR A 30 -10.73 -12.39 -17.99
CA TYR A 30 -11.62 -13.12 -17.08
C TYR A 30 -11.43 -14.64 -17.11
N GLU A 31 -10.32 -15.12 -17.68
CA GLU A 31 -10.04 -16.53 -18.03
C GLU A 31 -9.91 -17.47 -16.81
N SER A 32 -10.08 -16.96 -15.59
CA SER A 32 -10.04 -17.80 -14.39
C SER A 32 -11.27 -18.70 -14.31
N THR A 33 -11.10 -19.99 -14.61
CA THR A 33 -12.10 -21.07 -14.48
C THR A 33 -12.70 -21.22 -13.06
N PHE A 34 -12.10 -20.60 -12.06
CA PHE A 34 -12.59 -20.62 -10.67
C PHE A 34 -13.88 -19.82 -10.46
N TYR A 35 -14.22 -18.90 -11.37
CA TYR A 35 -15.41 -18.09 -11.26
C TYR A 35 -16.33 -18.36 -12.45
N ALA A 36 -17.41 -19.11 -12.22
CA ALA A 36 -18.45 -19.35 -13.23
C ALA A 36 -19.05 -18.02 -13.76
N GLU A 37 -19.09 -16.99 -12.91
CA GLU A 37 -19.55 -15.64 -13.24
C GLU A 37 -18.53 -14.59 -12.73
N PRO A 38 -17.47 -14.30 -13.51
CA PRO A 38 -16.38 -13.44 -13.06
C PRO A 38 -16.86 -12.01 -12.73
N GLU A 39 -17.80 -11.47 -13.51
CA GLU A 39 -18.37 -10.14 -13.24
C GLU A 39 -19.13 -10.08 -11.91
N ALA A 40 -19.98 -11.08 -11.63
CA ALA A 40 -20.75 -11.14 -10.39
C ALA A 40 -19.83 -11.22 -9.17
N VAL A 41 -18.72 -11.97 -9.26
CA VAL A 41 -17.72 -12.09 -8.20
C VAL A 41 -16.99 -10.76 -7.97
N ILE A 42 -16.59 -10.07 -9.04
CA ILE A 42 -15.93 -8.76 -8.93
C ILE A 42 -16.89 -7.75 -8.30
N ARG A 43 -18.16 -7.70 -8.75
CA ARG A 43 -19.18 -6.82 -8.17
C ARG A 43 -19.43 -7.13 -6.68
N ARG A 44 -19.54 -8.40 -6.29
CA ARG A 44 -19.68 -8.80 -4.87
C ARG A 44 -18.48 -8.37 -4.03
N THR A 45 -17.27 -8.53 -4.56
CA THR A 45 -16.02 -8.09 -3.91
C THR A 45 -16.01 -6.58 -3.70
N LEU A 46 -16.39 -5.81 -4.71
CA LEU A 46 -16.50 -4.35 -4.61
C LEU A 46 -17.56 -3.90 -3.59
N THR A 47 -18.71 -4.58 -3.54
CA THR A 47 -19.76 -4.28 -2.55
C THR A 47 -19.27 -4.53 -1.12
N ARG A 48 -18.59 -5.66 -0.87
CA ARG A 48 -17.97 -5.95 0.43
C ARG A 48 -16.93 -4.92 0.81
N PHE A 49 -16.06 -4.55 -0.14
CA PHE A 49 -15.06 -3.51 0.07
C PHE A 49 -15.68 -2.14 0.43
N LYS A 50 -16.76 -1.73 -0.26
CA LYS A 50 -17.51 -0.51 0.09
C LYS A 50 -18.09 -0.60 1.50
N LEU A 51 -18.75 -1.72 1.82
CA LEU A 51 -19.39 -1.92 3.12
C LEU A 51 -18.37 -1.86 4.27
N MET A 52 -17.20 -2.51 4.10
CA MET A 52 -16.11 -2.45 5.08
C MET A 52 -15.61 -1.01 5.29
N ASN A 53 -15.36 -0.27 4.20
CA ASN A 53 -14.91 1.12 4.30
C ASN A 53 -15.97 2.04 4.94
N MET A 54 -17.25 1.85 4.62
CA MET A 54 -18.36 2.60 5.22
C MET A 54 -18.51 2.28 6.71
N ALA A 55 -18.45 1.00 7.10
CA ALA A 55 -18.52 0.58 8.50
C ALA A 55 -17.38 1.18 9.33
N ILE A 56 -16.14 1.09 8.84
CA ILE A 56 -14.96 1.64 9.52
C ILE A 56 -15.02 3.18 9.55
N GLY A 57 -15.47 3.81 8.47
CA GLY A 57 -15.64 5.27 8.42
C GLY A 57 -16.66 5.77 9.44
N ASN A 58 -17.83 5.12 9.52
CA ASN A 58 -18.86 5.45 10.50
C ASN A 58 -18.39 5.18 11.94
N LEU A 59 -17.68 4.09 12.17
CA LEU A 59 -17.05 3.81 13.47
C LEU A 59 -16.08 4.91 13.87
N GLY A 60 -15.25 5.40 12.94
CA GLY A 60 -14.34 6.51 13.19
C GLY A 60 -15.05 7.81 13.56
N ILE A 61 -16.13 8.14 12.85
CA ILE A 61 -16.95 9.32 13.17
C ILE A 61 -17.61 9.16 14.54
N ALA A 62 -18.18 7.99 14.84
CA ALA A 62 -18.79 7.72 16.15
C ALA A 62 -17.78 7.84 17.29
N LEU A 63 -16.55 7.34 17.11
CA LEU A 63 -15.47 7.49 18.07
C LEU A 63 -15.07 8.95 18.28
N LEU A 64 -14.95 9.74 17.22
CA LEU A 64 -14.65 11.18 17.33
C LEU A 64 -15.76 11.94 18.06
N ILE A 65 -17.03 11.64 17.79
CA ILE A 65 -18.17 12.23 18.48
C ILE A 65 -18.15 11.83 19.96
N ALA A 66 -17.91 10.56 20.27
CA ALA A 66 -17.81 10.08 21.64
C ALA A 66 -16.68 10.81 22.41
N MET A 67 -15.50 10.93 21.80
CA MET A 67 -14.36 11.67 22.37
C MET A 67 -14.69 13.15 22.61
N ALA A 68 -15.43 13.79 21.69
CA ALA A 68 -15.84 15.17 21.85
C ALA A 68 -16.84 15.35 23.01
N ILE A 69 -17.79 14.41 23.18
CA ILE A 69 -18.79 14.46 24.25
C ILE A 69 -18.17 14.17 25.63
N THR A 70 -17.20 13.25 25.69
CA THR A 70 -16.54 12.87 26.96
C THR A 70 -15.40 13.80 27.36
N TYR A 71 -15.17 14.90 26.62
CA TYR A 71 -14.03 15.80 26.81
C TYR A 71 -12.69 15.05 26.88
N TYR A 72 -12.56 14.01 26.06
CA TYR A 72 -11.38 13.16 26.05
C TYR A 72 -10.12 13.99 25.69
N SER A 73 -9.18 14.07 26.64
CA SER A 73 -7.89 14.71 26.44
C SER A 73 -6.79 13.65 26.34
N PRO A 74 -6.10 13.52 25.19
CA PRO A 74 -5.00 12.56 25.03
C PRO A 74 -3.85 12.73 26.03
N HIS A 75 -3.70 13.93 26.63
CA HIS A 75 -2.62 14.26 27.55
C HIS A 75 -2.75 13.60 28.93
N GLU A 76 -3.94 13.11 29.31
CA GLU A 76 -4.17 12.50 30.63
C GLU A 76 -3.90 10.98 30.65
N ILE A 77 -3.67 10.38 29.49
CA ILE A 77 -3.37 8.95 29.38
C ILE A 77 -1.88 8.75 29.64
N LYS A 78 -1.53 7.82 30.53
CA LYS A 78 -0.15 7.37 30.77
C LYS A 78 0.60 7.24 29.44
N GLN A 79 1.78 7.87 29.38
CA GLN A 79 2.69 7.94 28.23
C GLN A 79 2.45 6.83 27.19
N ASN A 80 2.10 7.23 25.97
CA ASN A 80 1.98 6.42 24.75
C ASN A 80 0.73 5.52 24.59
N GLY A 81 -0.22 5.51 25.54
CA GLY A 81 -1.46 4.72 25.40
C GLY A 81 -2.38 5.20 24.27
N HIS A 82 -2.43 6.51 24.01
CA HIS A 82 -3.18 7.11 22.90
C HIS A 82 -2.62 6.72 21.53
N ILE A 83 -1.30 6.56 21.40
CA ILE A 83 -0.65 6.11 20.17
C ILE A 83 -1.12 4.71 19.78
N LEU A 84 -1.24 3.79 20.75
CA LEU A 84 -1.73 2.43 20.49
C LEU A 84 -3.16 2.45 19.94
N PHE A 85 -4.04 3.28 20.51
CA PHE A 85 -5.41 3.42 20.02
C PHE A 85 -5.44 3.93 18.57
N VAL A 86 -4.65 4.96 18.25
CA VAL A 86 -4.56 5.49 16.88
C VAL A 86 -3.95 4.46 15.92
N LEU A 87 -2.91 3.73 16.34
CA LEU A 87 -2.27 2.69 15.54
C LEU A 87 -3.23 1.54 15.24
N LEU A 88 -3.95 1.04 16.25
CA LEU A 88 -4.94 -0.03 16.08
C LEU A 88 -6.07 0.43 15.15
N PHE A 89 -6.53 1.66 15.29
CA PHE A 89 -7.52 2.22 14.39
C PHE A 89 -6.98 2.40 12.96
N ALA A 90 -5.71 2.79 12.80
CA ALA A 90 -5.05 2.86 11.50
C ALA A 90 -4.92 1.47 10.84
N ILE A 91 -4.56 0.43 11.60
CA ILE A 91 -4.53 -0.96 11.12
C ILE A 91 -5.94 -1.39 10.67
N LEU A 92 -6.96 -1.09 11.47
CA LEU A 92 -8.36 -1.36 11.14
C LEU A 92 -8.76 -0.69 9.82
N GLN A 93 -8.36 0.58 9.60
CA GLN A 93 -8.59 1.31 8.35
C GLN A 93 -7.86 0.71 7.14
N MET A 94 -6.77 -0.02 7.34
CA MET A 94 -6.02 -0.67 6.26
C MET A 94 -6.60 -2.03 5.85
N LEU A 95 -7.45 -2.67 6.68
CA LEU A 95 -8.04 -3.99 6.40
C LEU A 95 -8.78 -4.07 5.05
N PRO A 96 -9.62 -3.10 4.63
CA PRO A 96 -10.26 -3.16 3.32
C PRO A 96 -9.26 -3.18 2.17
N CYS A 97 -8.12 -2.50 2.31
CA CYS A 97 -7.06 -2.50 1.30
C CYS A 97 -6.38 -3.88 1.24
N PHE A 98 -6.08 -4.49 2.39
CA PHE A 98 -5.56 -5.87 2.43
C PHE A 98 -6.54 -6.88 1.84
N TYR A 99 -7.84 -6.71 2.07
CA TYR A 99 -8.88 -7.56 1.48
C TYR A 99 -8.85 -7.53 -0.06
N ILE A 100 -8.78 -6.34 -0.66
CA ILE A 100 -8.67 -6.20 -2.13
C ILE A 100 -7.35 -6.77 -2.64
N GLU A 101 -6.23 -6.46 -1.99
CA GLU A 101 -4.90 -6.95 -2.40
C GLU A 101 -4.85 -8.49 -2.37
N PHE A 102 -5.41 -9.10 -1.33
CA PHE A 102 -5.49 -10.56 -1.23
C PHE A 102 -6.40 -11.17 -2.31
N ALA A 103 -7.55 -10.55 -2.59
CA ALA A 103 -8.44 -10.97 -3.66
C ALA A 103 -7.75 -10.89 -5.04
N THR A 104 -7.05 -9.78 -5.31
CA THR A 104 -6.27 -9.57 -6.53
C THR A 104 -5.10 -10.56 -6.65
N TRP A 105 -4.40 -10.83 -5.56
CA TRP A 105 -3.32 -11.82 -5.55
C TRP A 105 -3.83 -13.22 -5.89
N ARG A 106 -4.95 -13.64 -5.30
CA ARG A 106 -5.61 -14.92 -5.63
C ARG A 106 -6.05 -14.96 -7.08
N TRP A 107 -6.67 -13.89 -7.57
CA TRP A 107 -7.07 -13.76 -8.97
C TRP A 107 -5.88 -14.01 -9.92
N HIS A 108 -4.78 -13.29 -9.72
CA HIS A 108 -3.58 -13.47 -10.52
C HIS A 108 -2.97 -14.87 -10.38
N ALA A 109 -3.06 -15.49 -9.20
CA ALA A 109 -2.61 -16.88 -9.03
C ALA A 109 -3.41 -17.85 -9.87
N HIS A 110 -4.73 -17.67 -9.97
CA HIS A 110 -5.59 -18.50 -10.81
C HIS A 110 -5.36 -18.27 -12.30
N VAL A 111 -5.25 -17.02 -12.76
CA VAL A 111 -4.92 -16.72 -14.17
C VAL A 111 -3.59 -17.36 -14.57
N ARG A 112 -2.57 -17.34 -13.70
CA ARG A 112 -1.30 -18.03 -13.99
C ARG A 112 -1.43 -19.55 -14.08
N ALA A 113 -2.42 -20.14 -13.42
CA ALA A 113 -2.64 -21.58 -13.44
C ALA A 113 -3.42 -22.05 -14.68
N THR A 114 -4.22 -21.17 -15.28
CA THR A 114 -5.03 -21.50 -16.47
C THR A 114 -4.27 -21.30 -17.78
N VAL A 115 -3.32 -20.37 -17.82
CA VAL A 115 -2.56 -20.06 -19.02
C VAL A 115 -1.49 -21.13 -19.30
N GLN A 116 -1.62 -21.80 -20.44
CA GLN A 116 -0.57 -22.66 -20.98
C GLN A 116 0.68 -21.83 -21.30
N PRO A 117 1.91 -22.30 -21.00
CA PRO A 117 3.13 -21.57 -21.29
C PRO A 117 3.31 -21.42 -22.81
N SER A 118 2.87 -20.29 -23.35
CA SER A 118 3.16 -19.90 -24.72
C SER A 118 4.66 -19.62 -24.88
N LYS A 119 5.27 -20.18 -25.93
CA LYS A 119 6.65 -19.89 -26.36
C LYS A 119 6.73 -18.46 -26.92
N ARG A 120 6.55 -17.45 -26.08
CA ARG A 120 6.72 -16.05 -26.47
C ARG A 120 8.10 -15.56 -26.04
N THR A 121 8.84 -15.01 -26.99
CA THR A 121 10.16 -14.41 -26.82
C THR A 121 10.08 -13.31 -25.76
N ALA A 122 10.75 -13.55 -24.63
CA ALA A 122 10.97 -12.52 -23.64
C ALA A 122 11.97 -11.50 -24.23
N ASP A 123 11.60 -10.22 -24.22
CA ASP A 123 12.58 -9.16 -24.46
C ASP A 123 13.53 -9.17 -23.24
N LEU A 124 14.72 -9.74 -23.41
CA LEU A 124 15.70 -10.04 -22.36
C LEU A 124 16.47 -8.79 -21.92
N ARG A 125 15.78 -7.65 -21.74
CA ARG A 125 16.42 -6.49 -21.12
C ARG A 125 16.52 -6.70 -19.62
N PRO A 126 17.74 -6.70 -19.04
CA PRO A 126 17.90 -6.80 -17.60
C PRO A 126 17.26 -5.58 -16.93
N ARG A 127 16.29 -5.81 -16.05
CA ARG A 127 15.60 -4.75 -15.31
C ARG A 127 16.48 -4.30 -14.15
N ARG A 128 16.86 -3.02 -14.11
CA ARG A 128 17.66 -2.45 -13.02
C ARG A 128 16.81 -1.51 -12.17
N LEU A 129 17.15 -1.39 -10.88
CA LEU A 129 16.40 -0.53 -9.94
C LEU A 129 16.31 0.93 -10.44
N PHE A 130 17.42 1.45 -10.95
CA PHE A 130 17.54 2.85 -11.37
C PHE A 130 16.84 3.17 -12.70
N ASP A 131 16.34 2.15 -13.42
CA ASP A 131 15.48 2.35 -14.58
C ASP A 131 14.09 2.87 -14.16
N PHE A 132 13.69 2.61 -12.90
CA PHE A 132 12.36 2.89 -12.38
C PHE A 132 12.31 4.11 -11.44
N ILE A 133 13.44 4.50 -10.87
CA ILE A 133 13.54 5.61 -9.92
C ILE A 133 14.94 6.24 -9.93
N SER A 134 15.01 7.56 -9.71
CA SER A 134 16.29 8.26 -9.57
C SER A 134 17.10 7.71 -8.39
N PRO A 135 18.43 7.49 -8.55
CA PRO A 135 19.32 7.06 -7.47
C PRO A 135 19.29 7.96 -6.23
N ILE A 136 18.97 9.25 -6.42
CA ILE A 136 18.88 10.24 -5.35
C ILE A 136 17.83 9.82 -4.29
N TRP A 137 16.67 9.34 -4.73
CA TRP A 137 15.60 8.92 -3.80
C TRP A 137 15.97 7.65 -3.04
N VAL A 138 16.69 6.73 -3.68
CA VAL A 138 17.20 5.51 -3.04
C VAL A 138 18.27 5.88 -1.99
N GLY A 139 19.20 6.77 -2.35
CA GLY A 139 20.20 7.30 -1.43
C GLY A 139 19.56 8.00 -0.23
N LEU A 140 18.56 8.85 -0.47
CA LEU A 140 17.81 9.53 0.57
C LEU A 140 17.13 8.55 1.53
N ALA A 141 16.48 7.50 1.01
CA ALA A 141 15.87 6.47 1.85
C ALA A 141 16.89 5.78 2.77
N GLY A 142 18.06 5.42 2.22
CA GLY A 142 19.16 4.83 2.98
C GLY A 142 19.73 5.76 4.04
N VAL A 143 20.01 7.01 3.69
CA VAL A 143 20.55 8.02 4.63
C VAL A 143 19.58 8.27 5.77
N LEU A 144 18.28 8.43 5.49
CA LEU A 144 17.27 8.64 6.51
C LEU A 144 17.12 7.43 7.44
N LEU A 145 17.17 6.21 6.90
CA LEU A 145 17.12 4.99 7.71
C LEU A 145 18.32 4.89 8.64
N ILE A 146 19.54 5.15 8.14
CA ILE A 146 20.76 5.16 8.95
C ILE A 146 20.69 6.27 10.01
N THR A 147 20.26 7.47 9.62
CA THR A 147 20.13 8.61 10.52
C THR A 147 19.18 8.30 11.66
N TRP A 148 18.01 7.75 11.35
CA TRP A 148 17.06 7.27 12.37
C TRP A 148 17.71 6.25 13.30
N PHE A 149 18.39 5.24 12.74
CA PHE A 149 18.98 4.17 13.55
C PHE A 149 20.09 4.69 14.48
N VAL A 150 20.97 5.56 14.00
CA VAL A 150 22.02 6.19 14.81
C VAL A 150 21.40 7.05 15.91
N LEU A 151 20.38 7.85 15.57
CA LEU A 151 19.67 8.70 16.53
C LEU A 151 18.97 7.86 17.61
N TYR A 152 18.30 6.78 17.21
CA TYR A 152 17.69 5.82 18.12
C TYR A 152 18.72 5.23 19.10
N LEU A 153 19.87 4.75 18.61
CA LEU A 153 20.94 4.22 19.46
C LEU A 153 21.55 5.27 20.39
N THR A 154 21.68 6.52 19.93
CA THR A 154 22.28 7.61 20.73
C THR A 154 21.36 8.02 21.88
N ILE A 155 20.06 8.12 21.62
CA ILE A 155 19.07 8.53 22.62
C ILE A 155 18.77 7.39 23.61
N ASN A 156 18.76 6.14 23.14
CA ASN A 156 18.43 4.96 23.95
C ASN A 156 19.68 4.17 24.38
N ASN A 157 20.84 4.82 24.50
CA ASN A 157 22.14 4.18 24.80
C ASN A 157 22.28 3.66 26.25
N ASP A 158 21.33 4.01 27.11
CA ASP A 158 21.44 3.72 28.53
C ASP A 158 20.75 2.38 28.82
N GLY A 159 21.30 1.60 29.75
CA GLY A 159 20.80 0.29 30.25
C GLY A 159 19.42 0.32 30.91
N THR A 160 18.56 1.21 30.43
CA THR A 160 17.13 1.29 30.67
C THR A 160 16.47 -0.07 30.43
N PRO A 161 15.52 -0.46 31.30
CA PRO A 161 14.69 -1.63 31.04
C PRO A 161 14.03 -1.50 29.68
N TRP A 162 13.77 -2.62 29.01
CA TRP A 162 13.05 -2.61 27.73
C TRP A 162 11.76 -1.79 27.80
N GLN A 163 11.77 -0.64 27.14
CA GLN A 163 10.61 0.24 27.01
C GLN A 163 9.90 0.02 25.67
N TRP A 164 8.70 0.58 25.55
CA TRP A 164 7.86 0.53 24.35
C TRP A 164 8.60 0.83 23.03
N ASN A 165 9.55 1.78 23.04
CA ASN A 165 10.33 2.20 21.87
C ASN A 165 11.18 1.05 21.27
N HIS A 166 11.59 0.08 22.09
CA HIS A 166 12.34 -1.10 21.63
C HIS A 166 11.45 -2.03 20.80
N TYR A 167 10.21 -2.25 21.24
CA TYR A 167 9.25 -3.09 20.51
C TYR A 167 8.86 -2.47 19.17
N LEU A 168 8.68 -1.15 19.12
CA LEU A 168 8.44 -0.45 17.85
C LEU A 168 9.62 -0.64 16.88
N THR A 169 10.84 -0.44 17.35
CA THR A 169 12.07 -0.63 16.56
C THR A 169 12.17 -2.06 15.99
N MET A 170 11.82 -3.07 16.79
CA MET A 170 11.78 -4.47 16.33
C MET A 170 10.74 -4.74 15.24
N ILE A 171 9.64 -3.97 15.19
CA ILE A 171 8.61 -4.12 14.16
C ILE A 171 8.99 -3.34 12.88
N ILE A 172 9.64 -2.19 13.04
CA ILE A 172 9.98 -1.28 11.95
C ILE A 172 11.04 -1.88 11.02
N PHE A 173 12.09 -2.50 11.56
CA PHE A 173 13.14 -3.12 10.77
C PHE A 173 12.61 -4.17 9.78
N PRO A 174 11.79 -5.16 10.22
CA PRO A 174 11.11 -6.09 9.34
C PRO A 174 10.26 -5.40 8.27
N ILE A 175 9.55 -4.31 8.60
CA ILE A 175 8.74 -3.57 7.62
C ILE A 175 9.62 -2.94 6.53
N GLN A 176 10.75 -2.34 6.89
CA GLN A 176 11.70 -1.79 5.93
C GLN A 176 12.31 -2.90 5.05
N MET A 177 12.63 -4.06 5.63
CA MET A 177 13.05 -5.24 4.87
C MET A 177 11.96 -5.75 3.92
N LEU A 178 10.69 -5.73 4.34
CA LEU A 178 9.57 -6.09 3.48
C LEU A 178 9.43 -5.16 2.28
N PHE A 179 9.68 -3.86 2.44
CA PHE A 179 9.71 -2.91 1.31
C PHE A 179 10.82 -3.27 0.32
N ALA A 180 12.03 -3.53 0.81
CA ALA A 180 13.15 -3.96 -0.03
C ALA A 180 12.86 -5.30 -0.74
N PHE A 181 12.27 -6.26 -0.03
CA PHE A 181 11.87 -7.55 -0.58
C PHE A 181 10.81 -7.41 -1.67
N LYS A 182 9.81 -6.53 -1.48
CA LYS A 182 8.79 -6.24 -2.51
C LYS A 182 9.40 -5.64 -3.76
N ILE A 183 10.37 -4.72 -3.62
CA ILE A 183 11.12 -4.15 -4.75
C ILE A 183 11.91 -5.23 -5.47
N TYR A 184 12.67 -6.05 -4.73
CA TYR A 184 13.44 -7.17 -5.29
C TYR A 184 12.55 -8.15 -6.06
N ARG A 185 11.41 -8.54 -5.46
CA ARG A 185 10.44 -9.43 -6.09
C ARG A 185 9.76 -8.80 -7.30
N ALA A 186 9.52 -7.49 -7.33
CA ALA A 186 8.95 -6.82 -8.50
C ALA A 186 9.93 -6.78 -9.69
N ILE A 187 11.20 -6.50 -9.42
CA ILE A 187 12.26 -6.41 -10.43
C ILE A 187 12.65 -7.80 -10.96
N ASN A 188 12.82 -8.78 -10.09
CA ASN A 188 13.30 -10.12 -10.47
C ASN A 188 12.18 -11.14 -10.66
N GLY A 189 10.96 -10.82 -10.26
CA GLY A 189 9.81 -11.72 -10.34
C GLY A 189 9.29 -11.91 -11.75
N LYS A 190 8.50 -13.00 -11.88
CA LYS A 190 7.69 -13.29 -13.07
C LYS A 190 6.51 -12.31 -13.15
N LYS A 191 5.96 -12.13 -14.36
CA LYS A 191 4.73 -11.34 -14.57
C LYS A 191 3.60 -11.87 -13.69
N SER A 192 2.90 -10.97 -13.00
CA SER A 192 1.73 -11.33 -12.20
C SER A 192 0.59 -11.87 -13.09
N ASP A 193 0.42 -11.24 -14.25
CA ASP A 193 -0.55 -11.60 -15.28
C ASP A 193 0.21 -12.01 -16.57
N PRO A 194 0.05 -13.26 -17.04
CA PRO A 194 0.71 -13.75 -18.26
C PRO A 194 0.39 -12.94 -19.52
N HIS A 195 -0.82 -12.40 -19.64
CA HIS A 195 -1.27 -11.66 -20.84
C HIS A 195 -0.81 -10.21 -20.85
N GLN A 196 -0.37 -9.69 -19.70
CA GLN A 196 0.03 -8.30 -19.55
C GLN A 196 1.10 -7.88 -20.57
N SER A 197 0.85 -6.74 -21.23
CA SER A 197 1.81 -6.11 -22.13
C SER A 197 3.14 -5.83 -21.40
N TYR A 198 4.26 -5.82 -22.13
CA TYR A 198 5.57 -5.53 -21.51
C TYR A 198 5.63 -4.10 -20.97
N GLN A 199 5.01 -3.13 -21.66
CA GLN A 199 4.96 -1.75 -21.20
C GLN A 199 4.18 -1.60 -19.90
N ASP A 200 3.05 -2.30 -19.75
CA ASP A 200 2.27 -2.27 -18.51
C ASP A 200 2.98 -2.97 -17.37
N GLN A 201 3.74 -4.03 -17.66
CA GLN A 201 4.62 -4.66 -16.68
C GLN A 201 5.66 -3.65 -16.16
N ILE A 202 6.35 -2.92 -17.05
CA ILE A 202 7.34 -1.90 -16.65
C ILE A 202 6.69 -0.82 -15.78
N ARG A 203 5.52 -0.29 -16.17
CA ARG A 203 4.82 0.73 -15.38
C ARG A 203 4.37 0.21 -14.02
N ASN A 204 3.92 -1.04 -13.95
CA ASN A 204 3.56 -1.65 -12.67
C ASN A 204 4.78 -1.77 -11.75
N ILE A 205 5.93 -2.25 -12.28
CA ILE A 205 7.18 -2.31 -11.52
C ILE A 205 7.59 -0.90 -11.07
N GLN A 206 7.50 0.09 -11.95
CA GLN A 206 7.79 1.49 -11.61
C GLN A 206 6.93 1.98 -10.45
N ALA A 207 5.62 1.72 -10.49
CA ALA A 207 4.72 2.12 -9.42
C ALA A 207 5.06 1.42 -8.10
N VAL A 208 5.34 0.11 -8.13
CA VAL A 208 5.75 -0.65 -6.94
C VAL A 208 7.05 -0.11 -6.36
N VAL A 209 8.07 0.14 -7.19
CA VAL A 209 9.36 0.68 -6.75
C VAL A 209 9.19 2.04 -6.08
N GLN A 210 8.48 2.96 -6.74
CA GLN A 210 8.25 4.32 -6.22
C GLN A 210 7.48 4.31 -4.91
N VAL A 211 6.38 3.56 -4.83
CA VAL A 211 5.55 3.48 -3.62
C VAL A 211 6.34 2.93 -2.43
N ASN A 212 7.13 1.88 -2.60
CA ASN A 212 7.89 1.30 -1.48
C ASN A 212 9.07 2.17 -1.06
N ILE A 213 9.72 2.91 -1.97
CA ILE A 213 10.80 3.84 -1.62
C ILE A 213 10.25 5.07 -0.90
N PHE A 214 9.17 5.68 -1.40
CA PHE A 214 8.55 6.81 -0.71
C PHE A 214 7.96 6.40 0.64
N ALA A 215 7.40 5.19 0.75
CA ALA A 215 6.98 4.63 2.04
C ALA A 215 8.16 4.49 3.02
N SER A 216 9.32 4.01 2.55
CA SER A 216 10.53 3.89 3.36
C SER A 216 11.03 5.25 3.86
N ILE A 217 11.08 6.26 2.97
CA ILE A 217 11.44 7.66 3.31
C ILE A 217 10.47 8.22 4.35
N GLY A 218 9.16 8.11 4.09
CA GLY A 218 8.12 8.62 4.98
C GLY A 218 8.19 7.98 6.37
N MET A 219 8.39 6.66 6.43
CA MET A 219 8.52 5.93 7.68
C MET A 219 9.76 6.39 8.46
N SER A 220 10.94 6.44 7.83
CA SER A 220 12.16 6.86 8.51
C SER A 220 12.08 8.31 9.01
N LEU A 221 11.52 9.22 8.21
CA LEU A 221 11.33 10.62 8.59
C LEU A 221 10.36 10.76 9.77
N PHE A 222 9.23 10.04 9.73
CA PHE A 222 8.28 10.02 10.84
C PHE A 222 8.93 9.56 12.13
N LEU A 223 9.74 8.50 12.08
CA LEU A 223 10.40 7.98 13.27
C LEU A 223 11.45 8.94 13.84
N ILE A 224 12.23 9.61 12.98
CA ILE A 224 13.15 10.67 13.43
C ILE A 224 12.38 11.76 14.16
N ILE A 225 11.26 12.22 13.58
CA ILE A 225 10.43 13.26 14.19
C ILE A 225 9.89 12.80 15.55
N MET A 226 9.39 11.57 15.65
CA MET A 226 8.86 11.03 16.91
C MET A 226 9.94 10.93 17.99
N GLU A 227 11.15 10.49 17.66
CA GLU A 227 12.27 10.49 18.62
C GLU A 227 12.66 11.89 19.06
N LEU A 228 12.65 12.88 18.15
CA LEU A 228 12.90 14.28 18.51
C LEU A 228 11.77 14.84 19.38
N VAL A 229 10.52 14.49 19.10
CA VAL A 229 9.37 14.89 19.92
C VAL A 229 9.52 14.37 21.35
N ASN A 230 9.89 13.08 21.51
CA ASN A 230 10.17 12.48 22.81
C ASN A 230 11.34 13.19 23.52
N LEU A 231 12.44 13.46 22.80
CA LEU A 231 13.63 14.10 23.34
C LEU A 231 13.36 15.51 23.88
N TYR A 232 12.57 16.30 23.14
CA TYR A 232 12.22 17.68 23.51
C TYR A 232 10.92 17.79 24.34
N ARG A 233 10.29 16.65 24.70
CA ARG A 233 9.01 16.59 25.43
C ARG A 233 7.89 17.38 24.75
N LEU A 234 7.82 17.24 23.44
CA LEU A 234 6.84 17.91 22.57
C LEU A 234 5.58 17.05 22.36
N ASP A 235 5.23 16.20 23.35
CA ASP A 235 4.21 15.14 23.27
C ASP A 235 2.84 15.68 22.79
N MET A 236 2.55 16.96 23.11
CA MET A 236 1.34 17.66 22.66
C MET A 236 1.18 17.73 21.13
N TYR A 237 2.28 17.64 20.37
CA TYR A 237 2.30 17.71 18.92
C TYR A 237 2.34 16.33 18.23
N GLU A 238 2.45 15.23 18.97
CA GLU A 238 2.44 13.88 18.38
C GLU A 238 1.24 13.61 17.46
N PRO A 239 -0.01 13.99 17.82
CA PRO A 239 -1.16 13.75 16.95
C PRO A 239 -1.05 14.50 15.62
N LEU A 240 -0.42 15.69 15.62
CA LEU A 240 -0.19 16.49 14.42
C LEU A 240 0.78 15.77 13.48
N PHE A 241 1.92 15.32 13.99
CA PHE A 241 2.93 14.60 13.19
C PHE A 241 2.42 13.25 12.69
N LEU A 242 1.68 12.52 13.52
CA LEU A 242 1.05 11.25 13.13
C LEU A 242 0.01 11.45 12.02
N SER A 243 -0.84 12.48 12.12
CA SER A 243 -1.79 12.83 11.06
C SER A 243 -1.07 13.22 9.76
N GLY A 244 -0.01 14.02 9.85
CA GLY A 244 0.82 14.39 8.70
C GLY A 244 1.46 13.18 8.02
N TYR A 245 2.01 12.25 8.80
CA TYR A 245 2.57 11.00 8.28
C TYR A 245 1.52 10.14 7.57
N VAL A 246 0.34 9.96 8.16
CA VAL A 246 -0.75 9.18 7.53
C VAL A 246 -1.18 9.83 6.21
N GLN A 247 -1.30 11.16 6.15
CA GLN A 247 -1.61 11.87 4.90
C GLN A 247 -0.52 11.70 3.84
N PHE A 248 0.75 11.81 4.25
CA PHE A 248 1.89 11.56 3.37
C PHE A 248 1.84 10.15 2.77
N MET A 249 1.65 9.12 3.60
CA MET A 249 1.58 7.73 3.16
C MET A 249 0.45 7.46 2.17
N VAL A 250 -0.66 8.15 2.31
CA VAL A 250 -1.81 7.98 1.42
C VAL A 250 -1.59 8.66 0.07
N ILE A 251 -1.01 9.87 0.07
CA ILE A 251 -0.69 10.61 -1.15
C ILE A 251 0.38 9.87 -1.95
N PHE A 252 1.49 9.50 -1.31
CA PHE A 252 2.62 8.85 -1.96
C PHE A 252 2.47 7.34 -2.12
N GLY A 253 1.55 6.70 -1.38
CA GLY A 253 1.17 5.31 -1.57
C GLY A 253 0.09 5.16 -2.63
N ILE A 254 -1.17 5.30 -2.23
CA ILE A 254 -2.31 5.06 -3.12
C ILE A 254 -2.37 6.14 -4.22
N GLY A 255 -2.11 7.40 -3.90
CA GLY A 255 -2.11 8.48 -4.88
C GLY A 255 -1.09 8.26 -6.00
N GLN A 256 0.15 7.90 -5.66
CA GLN A 256 1.19 7.59 -6.63
C GLN A 256 0.84 6.36 -7.47
N LEU A 257 0.39 5.27 -6.85
CA LEU A 257 -0.04 4.06 -7.55
C LEU A 257 -1.09 4.38 -8.63
N MET A 258 -2.08 5.20 -8.30
CA MET A 258 -3.15 5.58 -9.22
C MET A 258 -2.69 6.54 -10.33
N ARG A 259 -1.66 7.36 -10.08
CA ARG A 259 -1.09 8.27 -11.09
C ARG A 259 -0.22 7.51 -12.08
N THR A 260 0.66 6.63 -11.59
CA THR A 260 1.58 5.86 -12.43
C THR A 260 0.85 4.75 -13.20
N TYR A 261 -0.17 4.13 -12.59
CA TYR A 261 -0.94 3.04 -13.19
C TYR A 261 -2.37 3.49 -13.57
N SER A 262 -2.45 4.47 -14.47
CA SER A 262 -3.72 5.00 -14.97
C SER A 262 -4.45 3.99 -15.85
N ILE A 263 -5.80 3.95 -15.81
CA ILE A 263 -6.58 3.02 -16.66
C ILE A 263 -6.34 3.30 -18.15
N LYS A 264 -6.26 4.59 -18.52
CA LYS A 264 -6.14 5.02 -19.91
C LYS A 264 -4.84 4.57 -20.57
N SER A 265 -3.81 4.30 -19.79
CA SER A 265 -2.52 3.85 -20.30
C SER A 265 -2.44 2.33 -20.49
N ILE A 266 -3.35 1.56 -19.88
CA ILE A 266 -3.31 0.09 -19.94
C ILE A 266 -3.73 -0.36 -21.34
N ASP A 267 -2.91 -1.22 -21.94
CA ASP A 267 -3.24 -1.87 -23.19
C ASP A 267 -4.20 -3.04 -22.91
N PHE A 268 -5.48 -2.82 -23.19
CA PHE A 268 -6.50 -3.86 -23.04
C PHE A 268 -6.59 -4.79 -24.26
N ASP A 269 -5.98 -4.44 -25.39
CA ASP A 269 -6.11 -5.23 -26.63
C ASP A 269 -5.46 -6.61 -26.51
N VAL A 270 -4.44 -6.73 -25.66
CA VAL A 270 -3.81 -8.04 -25.33
C VAL A 270 -4.78 -9.04 -24.71
N TYR A 271 -5.92 -8.58 -24.19
CA TYR A 271 -6.93 -9.43 -23.56
C TYR A 271 -8.10 -9.82 -24.49
N LYS A 272 -8.13 -9.29 -25.71
CA LYS A 272 -9.14 -9.68 -26.70
C LYS A 272 -8.95 -11.13 -27.13
N ALA A 273 -10.06 -11.75 -27.56
CA ALA A 273 -9.98 -13.04 -28.25
C ALA A 273 -9.03 -12.92 -29.44
N GLU A 274 -8.22 -13.94 -29.70
CA GLU A 274 -7.52 -14.01 -30.98
C GLU A 274 -8.59 -14.11 -32.07
N THR A 275 -8.69 -13.08 -32.92
CA THR A 275 -9.40 -13.19 -34.18
C THR A 275 -8.73 -14.31 -34.96
N ALA A 276 -9.45 -15.43 -35.12
CA ALA A 276 -9.04 -16.56 -35.95
C ALA A 276 -8.77 -16.13 -37.39
#